data_AF-A0A0C2GD37-F1
#
_entry.id   AF-A0A0C2GD37-F1
#
_cell.length_a   1.000
_cell.length_b   1.000
_cell.length_c   1.000
_cell.angle_alpha   90.00
_cell.angle_beta   90.00
_cell.angle_gamma   90.00
#
_symmetry.space_group_name_H-M   'P 1'
#
loop_
_entity.id
_entity.type
_entity.pdbx_description
1 polymer ?
#
loop_
_entity_poly.entity_id
_entity_poly.type
_entity_poly.pdbx_seq_one_letter_code
_entity_poly.pdbx_strand_id
1 'polypeptide(L)'
;MLVRILEVRRALELFLLDHTNYPQLDATDWELMKKIVEVLKPLSIATNAVQSRFYSPISVVIPLYKVILRKLEHEEEKGTMPRICKAIREELVAKMCGWENEEELVLATMLDPRFKDAYFGPVEREMLVAKVEELAFEAYEGGGSSPSSIENELEDANNPFYTFLNDEENREEVPVVGKMDARAKALTVSRTSIQFSQMKHSVLFCNLFRK
;
A
#
# COMPACT_ATOMS: atom_id res chain seq x y z
N MET A 1 -27.30 5.09 1.75
CA MET A 1 -28.64 5.67 1.48
C MET A 1 -29.16 5.29 0.10
N LEU A 2 -28.50 5.67 -1.01
CA LEU A 2 -28.96 5.35 -2.37
C LEU A 2 -29.15 3.85 -2.64
N VAL A 3 -28.22 3.02 -2.16
CA VAL A 3 -28.34 1.55 -2.24
C VAL A 3 -29.68 1.07 -1.64
N ARG A 4 -30.05 1.58 -0.46
CA ARG A 4 -31.29 1.22 0.22
C ARG A 4 -32.53 1.71 -0.53
N ILE A 5 -32.47 2.87 -1.17
CA ILE A 5 -33.56 3.37 -2.01
C ILE A 5 -33.79 2.42 -3.20
N LEU A 6 -32.71 1.93 -3.82
CA LEU A 6 -32.78 0.95 -4.90
C LEU A 6 -33.32 -0.41 -4.42
N GLU A 7 -32.95 -0.86 -3.23
CA GLU A 7 -33.46 -2.11 -2.62
C GLU A 7 -34.98 -2.05 -2.37
N VAL A 8 -35.48 -0.90 -1.89
CA VAL A 8 -36.89 -0.72 -1.53
C VAL A 8 -37.73 -0.14 -2.68
N ARG A 9 -37.19 -0.15 -3.92
CA ARG A 9 -37.82 0.46 -5.10
C ARG A 9 -39.30 0.13 -5.26
N ARG A 10 -39.69 -1.15 -5.16
CA ARG A 10 -41.09 -1.58 -5.38
C ARG A 10 -42.05 -0.99 -4.34
N ALA A 11 -41.64 -0.95 -3.07
CA ALA A 11 -42.47 -0.37 -2.02
C ALA A 11 -42.56 1.16 -2.18
N LEU A 12 -41.47 1.79 -2.63
CA LEU A 12 -41.44 3.22 -2.91
C LEU A 12 -42.36 3.58 -4.09
N GLU A 13 -42.32 2.82 -5.18
CA GLU A 13 -43.20 3.00 -6.34
C GLU A 13 -44.68 2.90 -5.93
N LEU A 14 -45.06 1.89 -5.14
CA LEU A 14 -46.42 1.78 -4.61
C LEU A 14 -46.82 2.96 -3.71
N PHE A 15 -45.93 3.37 -2.81
CA PHE A 15 -46.18 4.50 -1.92
C PHE A 15 -46.39 5.82 -2.70
N LEU A 16 -45.60 6.04 -3.76
CA LEU A 16 -45.69 7.24 -4.59
C LEU A 16 -46.94 7.26 -5.47
N LEU A 17 -47.50 6.09 -5.84
CA LEU A 17 -48.80 6.02 -6.51
C LEU A 17 -49.94 6.52 -5.61
N ASP A 18 -49.88 6.20 -4.32
CA ASP A 18 -50.90 6.62 -3.34
C ASP A 18 -50.72 8.09 -2.87
N HIS A 19 -49.53 8.67 -3.07
CA HIS A 19 -49.20 10.01 -2.57
C HIS A 19 -48.64 10.91 -3.69
N THR A 20 -49.54 11.49 -4.48
CA THR A 20 -49.21 12.43 -5.57
C THR A 20 -48.56 13.74 -5.13
N ASN A 21 -48.50 13.99 -3.81
CA ASN A 21 -47.89 15.18 -3.22
C ASN A 21 -46.35 15.15 -3.25
N TYR A 22 -45.76 13.98 -3.53
CA TYR A 22 -44.31 13.80 -3.64
C TYR A 22 -43.83 13.78 -5.10
N PRO A 23 -42.56 14.11 -5.36
CA PRO A 23 -41.96 13.95 -6.68
C PRO A 23 -42.06 12.50 -7.15
N GLN A 24 -42.56 12.29 -8.35
CA GLN A 24 -42.60 10.98 -8.99
C GLN A 24 -41.21 10.66 -9.56
N LEU A 25 -40.75 9.43 -9.36
CA LEU A 25 -39.47 8.96 -9.88
C LEU A 25 -39.71 8.18 -11.16
N ASP A 26 -39.08 8.64 -12.24
CA ASP A 26 -39.20 7.97 -13.53
C ASP A 26 -38.13 6.89 -13.72
N ALA A 27 -38.22 6.13 -14.82
CA ALA A 27 -37.24 5.09 -15.13
C ALA A 27 -35.81 5.64 -15.27
N THR A 28 -35.66 6.90 -15.69
CA THR A 28 -34.35 7.54 -15.87
C THR A 28 -33.71 7.90 -14.54
N ASP A 29 -34.50 8.33 -13.55
CA ASP A 29 -34.05 8.59 -12.17
C ASP A 29 -33.52 7.32 -11.52
N TRP A 30 -34.23 6.20 -11.70
CA TRP A 30 -33.79 4.89 -11.19
C TRP A 30 -32.47 4.43 -11.80
N GLU A 31 -32.31 4.59 -13.13
CA GLU A 31 -31.07 4.27 -13.81
C GLU A 31 -29.92 5.22 -13.42
N LEU A 32 -30.20 6.51 -13.25
CA LEU A 32 -29.23 7.48 -12.77
C LEU A 32 -28.73 7.12 -11.36
N MET A 33 -29.63 6.77 -10.44
CA MET A 33 -29.26 6.33 -9.09
C MET A 33 -28.38 5.09 -9.11
N LYS A 34 -28.68 4.10 -9.97
CA LYS A 34 -27.82 2.91 -10.13
C LYS A 34 -26.42 3.28 -10.59
N LYS A 35 -26.30 4.11 -11.63
CA LYS A 35 -25.00 4.56 -12.15
C LYS A 35 -24.20 5.33 -11.11
N ILE A 36 -24.84 6.20 -10.32
CA ILE A 36 -24.18 6.92 -9.23
C ILE A 36 -23.67 5.93 -8.16
N VAL A 37 -24.47 4.94 -7.78
CA VAL A 37 -24.05 3.90 -6.83
C VAL A 37 -22.84 3.13 -7.34
N GLU A 38 -22.80 2.79 -8.63
CA GLU A 38 -21.65 2.09 -9.25
C GLU A 38 -20.37 2.94 -9.18
N VAL A 39 -20.44 4.22 -9.53
CA VAL A 39 -19.30 5.16 -9.46
C VAL A 39 -18.80 5.33 -8.02
N LEU A 40 -19.71 5.39 -7.04
CA LEU A 40 -19.35 5.57 -5.63
C LEU A 40 -18.90 4.29 -4.93
N LYS A 41 -19.19 3.11 -5.48
CA LYS A 41 -18.90 1.82 -4.84
C LYS A 41 -17.40 1.59 -4.57
N PRO A 42 -16.46 1.88 -5.49
CA PRO A 42 -15.03 1.79 -5.21
C PRO A 42 -14.57 2.66 -4.04
N LEU A 43 -15.14 3.86 -3.89
CA LEU A 43 -14.82 4.76 -2.78
C LEU A 43 -15.32 4.19 -1.46
N SER A 44 -16.55 3.66 -1.43
CA SER A 44 -17.09 3.02 -0.23
C SER A 44 -16.27 1.82 0.20
N ILE A 45 -15.80 0.99 -0.74
CA ILE A 45 -14.92 -0.14 -0.45
C ILE A 45 -13.59 0.36 0.13
N ALA A 46 -13.00 1.38 -0.49
CA ALA A 46 -11.75 1.96 -0.02
C ALA A 46 -11.86 2.55 1.39
N THR A 47 -12.91 3.33 1.68
CA THR A 47 -13.10 3.92 3.02
C THR A 47 -13.32 2.85 4.07
N ASN A 48 -14.11 1.81 3.77
CA ASN A 48 -14.33 0.70 4.69
C ASN A 48 -13.03 -0.08 4.95
N ALA A 49 -12.19 -0.24 3.93
CA ALA A 49 -10.89 -0.88 4.08
C ALA A 49 -10.00 -0.08 5.05
N VAL A 50 -9.92 1.25 4.89
CA VAL A 50 -9.08 2.12 5.73
C VAL A 50 -9.61 2.26 7.16
N GLN A 51 -10.92 2.19 7.35
CA GLN A 51 -11.54 2.25 8.67
C GLN A 51 -11.28 1.01 9.54
N SER A 52 -10.76 -0.08 8.96
CA SER A 52 -10.44 -1.29 9.70
C SER A 52 -9.24 -1.09 10.63
N ARG A 53 -9.50 -0.99 11.94
CA ARG A 53 -8.49 -0.74 12.99
C ARG A 53 -7.34 -1.75 13.01
N PHE A 54 -7.62 -3.01 12.69
CA PHE A 54 -6.65 -4.10 12.86
C PHE A 54 -5.92 -4.48 11.57
N TYR A 55 -6.45 -4.08 10.40
CA TYR A 55 -5.97 -4.59 9.12
C TYR A 55 -5.59 -3.50 8.11
N SER A 56 -5.70 -2.22 8.49
CA SER A 56 -5.30 -1.10 7.64
C SER A 56 -4.09 -0.36 8.21
N PRO A 57 -2.87 -0.86 7.98
CA PRO A 57 -1.68 -0.09 8.29
C PRO A 57 -1.66 1.20 7.45
N ILE A 58 -1.05 2.25 7.99
CA ILE A 58 -0.96 3.56 7.35
C ILE A 58 -0.23 3.51 5.99
N SER A 59 0.59 2.48 5.78
CA SER A 59 1.26 2.17 4.51
C SER A 59 0.32 1.97 3.31
N VAL A 60 -0.97 1.71 3.54
CA VAL A 60 -1.97 1.46 2.47
C VAL A 60 -2.55 2.76 1.91
N VAL A 61 -2.40 3.89 2.60
CA VAL A 61 -3.06 5.16 2.25
C VAL A 61 -2.64 5.67 0.86
N ILE A 62 -1.34 5.82 0.61
CA ILE A 62 -0.81 6.26 -0.70
C ILE A 62 -1.18 5.26 -1.81
N PRO A 63 -0.92 3.94 -1.66
CA PRO A 63 -1.35 2.94 -2.62
C PRO A 63 -2.83 3.01 -3.00
N LEU A 64 -3.70 3.09 -1.99
CA LEU A 64 -5.14 3.08 -2.18
C LEU A 64 -5.62 4.33 -2.90
N TYR A 65 -5.09 5.50 -2.53
CA TYR A 65 -5.38 6.75 -3.23
C TYR A 65 -5.02 6.65 -4.72
N LYS A 66 -3.81 6.20 -5.05
CA LYS A 66 -3.38 6.03 -6.46
C LYS A 66 -4.27 5.06 -7.23
N VAL A 67 -4.72 3.96 -6.60
CA VAL A 67 -5.65 2.99 -7.21
C VAL A 67 -7.01 3.63 -7.49
N ILE A 68 -7.55 4.41 -6.56
CA ILE A 68 -8.81 5.12 -6.75
C ILE A 68 -8.71 6.12 -7.89
N LEU A 69 -7.63 6.92 -7.95
CA LEU A 69 -7.42 7.87 -9.03
C LEU A 69 -7.43 7.20 -10.40
N ARG A 70 -6.66 6.13 -10.57
CA ARG A 70 -6.60 5.37 -11.83
C ARG A 70 -7.97 4.80 -12.22
N LYS A 71 -8.76 4.34 -11.25
CA LYS A 71 -10.12 3.87 -11.50
C LYS A 71 -11.04 5.00 -11.96
N LEU A 72 -10.97 6.17 -11.31
CA LEU A 72 -11.76 7.34 -11.70
C LEU A 72 -11.35 7.89 -13.07
N GLU A 73 -10.06 7.86 -13.40
CA GLU A 73 -9.54 8.20 -14.74
C GLU A 73 -10.10 7.25 -15.80
N HIS A 74 -10.05 5.94 -15.55
CA HIS A 74 -10.60 4.96 -16.47
C HIS A 74 -12.11 5.15 -16.71
N GLU A 75 -12.87 5.41 -15.65
CA GLU A 75 -14.30 5.70 -15.72
C GLU A 75 -14.61 7.07 -16.34
N GLU A 76 -13.70 8.03 -16.28
CA GLU A 76 -13.85 9.28 -17.04
C GLU A 76 -13.65 9.06 -18.54
N GLU A 77 -12.69 8.25 -18.94
CA GLU A 77 -12.40 7.98 -20.36
C GLU A 77 -13.45 7.09 -21.02
N LYS A 78 -13.96 6.08 -20.30
CA LYS A 78 -14.77 5.00 -20.88
C LYS A 78 -16.14 4.82 -20.22
N GLY A 79 -16.38 5.50 -19.10
CA GLY A 79 -17.55 5.26 -18.27
C GLY A 79 -18.77 6.10 -18.64
N THR A 80 -19.86 5.82 -17.93
CA THR A 80 -21.19 6.36 -18.24
C THR A 80 -21.43 7.75 -17.65
N MET A 81 -20.61 8.19 -16.67
CA MET A 81 -20.78 9.44 -15.91
C MET A 81 -19.47 10.25 -15.81
N PRO A 82 -18.83 10.62 -16.93
CA PRO A 82 -17.47 11.16 -16.94
C PRO A 82 -17.34 12.48 -16.15
N ARG A 83 -18.38 13.33 -16.18
CA ARG A 83 -18.38 14.59 -15.43
C ARG A 83 -18.36 14.39 -13.91
N ILE A 84 -19.06 13.36 -13.42
CA ILE A 84 -19.07 13.05 -11.97
C ILE A 84 -17.73 12.46 -11.57
N CYS A 85 -17.20 11.51 -12.35
CA CYS A 85 -15.89 10.93 -12.10
C CYS A 85 -14.79 11.99 -12.06
N LYS A 86 -14.82 12.93 -13.02
CA LYS A 86 -13.91 14.08 -13.06
C LYS A 86 -14.00 14.94 -11.80
N ALA A 87 -15.20 15.36 -11.42
CA ALA A 87 -15.41 16.19 -10.23
C ALA A 87 -14.93 15.51 -8.94
N ILE A 88 -15.23 14.21 -8.79
CA ILE A 88 -14.75 13.41 -7.66
C ILE A 88 -13.22 13.33 -7.66
N ARG A 89 -12.60 13.10 -8.82
CA ARG A 89 -11.15 13.00 -8.94
C ARG A 89 -10.48 14.32 -8.57
N GLU A 90 -10.96 15.45 -9.09
CA GLU A 90 -10.42 16.78 -8.81
C GLU A 90 -10.49 17.10 -7.31
N GLU A 91 -11.63 16.85 -6.67
CA GLU A 91 -11.79 17.01 -5.23
C GLU A 91 -10.88 16.06 -4.43
N LEU A 92 -10.72 14.82 -4.87
CA LEU A 92 -9.85 13.85 -4.21
C LEU A 92 -8.38 14.27 -4.28
N VAL A 93 -7.92 14.77 -5.44
CA VAL A 93 -6.57 15.32 -5.63
C VAL A 93 -6.38 16.56 -4.75
N ALA A 94 -7.36 17.46 -4.71
CA ALA A 94 -7.28 18.66 -3.87
C ALA A 94 -7.14 18.31 -2.37
N LYS A 95 -7.90 17.31 -1.89
CA LYS A 95 -7.84 16.86 -0.50
C LYS A 95 -6.55 16.11 -0.15
N MET A 96 -5.99 15.37 -1.11
CA MET A 96 -4.75 14.61 -0.93
C MET A 96 -3.49 15.40 -1.30
N CYS A 97 -3.64 16.65 -1.70
CA CYS A 97 -2.52 17.54 -2.00
C CYS A 97 -1.58 17.65 -0.79
N GLY A 98 -0.29 17.37 -0.99
CA GLY A 98 0.73 17.40 0.06
C GLY A 98 0.92 16.06 0.78
N TRP A 99 -0.15 15.30 1.04
CA TRP A 99 -0.08 14.03 1.78
C TRP A 99 0.76 12.95 1.10
N GLU A 100 0.85 12.97 -0.23
CA GLU A 100 1.70 12.01 -0.96
C GLU A 100 3.20 12.24 -0.75
N ASN A 101 3.58 13.45 -0.34
CA ASN A 101 4.96 13.83 -0.04
C ASN A 101 5.22 13.88 1.47
N GLU A 102 4.19 13.59 2.29
CA GLU A 102 4.33 13.58 3.74
C GLU A 102 5.25 12.44 4.14
N GLU A 103 6.28 12.78 4.90
CA GLU A 103 7.38 11.88 5.17
C GLU A 103 6.92 10.59 5.84
N GLU A 104 6.06 10.71 6.85
CA GLU A 104 5.54 9.57 7.61
C GLU A 104 4.76 8.58 6.72
N LEU A 105 3.96 9.11 5.79
CA LEU A 105 3.18 8.30 4.86
C LEU A 105 4.07 7.62 3.81
N VAL A 106 5.06 8.34 3.31
CA VAL A 106 6.02 7.84 2.33
C VAL A 106 6.89 6.75 2.96
N LEU A 107 7.44 6.99 4.15
CA LEU A 107 8.25 6.03 4.89
C LEU A 107 7.43 4.79 5.24
N ALA A 108 6.22 4.94 5.79
CA ALA A 108 5.37 3.80 6.10
C ALA A 108 5.03 2.96 4.86
N THR A 109 4.77 3.62 3.73
CA THR A 109 4.50 2.91 2.46
C THR A 109 5.75 2.19 1.95
N MET A 110 6.94 2.80 2.07
CA MET A 110 8.19 2.19 1.61
C MET A 110 8.60 0.98 2.46
N LEU A 111 8.44 1.09 3.79
CA LEU A 111 8.80 0.04 4.74
C LEU A 111 7.88 -1.18 4.64
N ASP A 112 6.70 -1.03 4.03
CA ASP A 112 5.81 -2.14 3.75
C ASP A 112 6.33 -3.00 2.58
N PRO A 113 6.67 -4.28 2.81
CA PRO A 113 7.21 -5.16 1.77
C PRO A 113 6.30 -5.29 0.54
N ARG A 114 4.99 -5.10 0.71
CA ARG A 114 4.01 -5.19 -0.38
C ARG A 114 4.15 -4.05 -1.39
N PHE A 115 4.71 -2.92 -0.97
CA PHE A 115 4.70 -1.66 -1.72
C PHE A 115 6.11 -1.13 -2.04
N LYS A 116 7.15 -1.65 -1.37
CA LYS A 116 8.56 -1.29 -1.50
C LYS A 116 9.02 -0.96 -2.93
N ASP A 117 8.72 -1.82 -3.90
CA ASP A 117 9.20 -1.68 -5.28
C ASP A 117 8.14 -1.11 -6.25
N ALA A 118 6.89 -0.96 -5.80
CA ALA A 118 5.75 -0.68 -6.67
C ALA A 118 5.42 0.81 -6.81
N TYR A 119 5.80 1.63 -5.83
CA TYR A 119 5.33 3.03 -5.75
C TYR A 119 6.44 4.08 -5.86
N PHE A 120 7.67 3.76 -5.50
CA PHE A 120 8.78 4.71 -5.48
C PHE A 120 9.84 4.38 -6.52
N GLY A 121 10.36 5.40 -7.19
CA GLY A 121 11.46 5.29 -8.14
C GLY A 121 12.79 4.94 -7.45
N PRO A 122 13.82 4.51 -8.20
CA PRO A 122 15.12 4.13 -7.62
C PRO A 122 15.76 5.26 -6.81
N VAL A 123 15.69 6.50 -7.31
CA VAL A 123 16.27 7.68 -6.65
C VAL A 123 15.52 8.01 -5.35
N GLU A 124 14.19 7.97 -5.37
CA GLU A 124 13.36 8.23 -4.19
C GLU A 124 13.63 7.19 -3.10
N ARG A 125 13.77 5.92 -3.47
CA ARG A 125 14.11 4.85 -2.53
C ARG A 125 15.47 5.05 -1.88
N GLU A 126 16.49 5.43 -2.63
CA GLU A 126 17.83 5.68 -2.06
C GLU A 126 17.79 6.80 -1.01
N MET A 127 17.08 7.90 -1.29
CA MET A 127 16.91 9.00 -0.33
C MET A 127 16.14 8.56 0.92
N LEU A 128 15.09 7.77 0.74
CA LEU A 128 14.27 7.30 1.86
C LEU A 128 15.01 6.25 2.71
N VAL A 129 15.82 5.38 2.10
CA VAL A 129 16.66 4.42 2.85
C VAL A 129 17.67 5.16 3.72
N ALA A 130 18.38 6.14 3.18
CA ALA A 130 19.32 6.95 3.96
C ALA A 130 18.63 7.63 5.16
N LYS A 131 17.39 8.08 4.97
CA LYS A 131 16.60 8.71 6.03
C LYS A 131 16.12 7.72 7.09
N VAL A 132 15.74 6.51 6.69
CA VAL A 132 15.41 5.43 7.65
C VAL A 132 16.63 5.06 8.49
N GLU A 133 17.82 5.01 7.89
CA GLU A 133 19.06 4.75 8.60
C GLU A 133 19.36 5.84 9.64
N GLU A 134 19.16 7.12 9.29
CA GLU A 134 19.28 8.25 10.22
C GLU A 134 18.30 8.12 11.40
N LEU A 135 17.02 7.91 11.13
CA LEU A 135 15.99 7.75 12.17
C LEU A 135 16.25 6.53 13.06
N ALA A 136 16.75 5.43 12.51
CA ALA A 136 17.12 4.25 13.27
C ALA A 136 18.30 4.52 14.21
N PHE A 137 19.26 5.35 13.80
CA PHE A 137 20.39 5.75 14.61
C PHE A 137 19.97 6.69 15.75
N GLU A 138 19.09 7.66 15.47
CA GLU A 138 18.53 8.56 16.49
C GLU A 138 17.73 7.81 17.55
N ALA A 139 16.96 6.80 17.15
CA ALA A 139 16.22 5.94 18.08
C ALA A 139 17.14 5.12 19.00
N TYR A 140 18.39 4.87 18.60
CA TYR A 140 19.36 4.09 19.37
C TYR A 140 20.20 4.96 20.32
N GLU A 141 20.63 6.15 19.88
CA GLU A 141 21.40 7.10 20.70
C GLU A 141 20.52 7.87 21.70
N GLY A 142 19.22 8.03 21.41
CA GLY A 142 18.23 8.59 22.33
C GLY A 142 17.86 7.60 23.44
N GLY A 143 18.72 7.46 24.45
CA GLY A 143 18.57 6.56 25.60
C GLY A 143 17.11 6.26 26.00
N GLY A 144 16.73 4.99 25.84
CA GLY A 144 15.36 4.51 25.96
C GLY A 144 14.68 4.88 27.27
N SER A 145 13.62 5.67 27.16
CA SER A 145 12.44 5.47 27.99
C SER A 145 11.40 4.84 27.07
N SER A 146 11.33 3.50 27.08
CA SER A 146 10.26 2.74 26.44
C SER A 146 8.91 3.40 26.75
N PRO A 147 7.98 3.53 25.78
CA PRO A 147 6.61 3.90 26.08
C PRO A 147 6.08 2.89 27.11
N SER A 148 5.80 3.37 28.31
CA SER A 148 5.30 2.55 29.40
C SER A 148 3.97 1.89 28.99
N SER A 149 4.00 0.56 28.90
CA SER A 149 2.89 -0.35 29.24
C SER A 149 1.67 -0.33 28.31
N ILE A 150 1.80 -1.00 27.15
CA ILE A 150 0.91 -2.13 26.88
C ILE A 150 1.69 -3.36 27.34
N GLU A 151 1.16 -4.04 28.35
CA GLU A 151 1.83 -5.11 29.08
C GLU A 151 2.33 -6.25 28.16
N ASN A 152 3.65 -6.43 28.15
CA ASN A 152 4.39 -7.68 28.33
C ASN A 152 3.65 -9.00 28.02
N GLU A 153 3.65 -9.42 26.76
CA GLU A 153 3.49 -10.84 26.39
C GLU A 153 4.57 -11.37 25.43
N LEU A 154 5.61 -10.60 25.09
CA LEU A 154 6.54 -10.98 23.99
C LEU A 154 8.03 -11.10 24.35
N GLU A 155 8.42 -10.87 25.60
CA GLU A 155 9.77 -11.22 26.09
C GLU A 155 9.81 -12.70 26.56
N ASP A 156 9.38 -13.63 25.72
CA ASP A 156 9.64 -15.04 25.97
C ASP A 156 11.04 -15.37 25.43
N ALA A 157 11.98 -15.73 26.32
CA ALA A 157 13.33 -16.14 25.94
C ALA A 157 13.34 -17.39 25.03
N ASN A 158 12.20 -18.09 24.89
CA ASN A 158 12.00 -19.16 23.93
C ASN A 158 11.39 -18.70 22.60
N ASN A 159 11.15 -17.40 22.41
CA ASN A 159 10.67 -16.88 21.14
C ASN A 159 11.77 -17.07 20.07
N PRO A 160 11.56 -17.95 19.07
CA PRO A 160 12.58 -18.27 18.09
C PRO A 160 13.02 -17.05 17.26
N PHE A 161 12.18 -16.00 17.18
CA PHE A 161 12.57 -14.74 16.54
C PHE A 161 13.62 -13.95 17.34
N TYR A 162 13.50 -13.93 18.67
CA TYR A 162 14.48 -13.25 19.52
C TYR A 162 15.82 -13.98 19.52
N THR A 163 15.78 -15.32 19.58
CA THR A 163 16.98 -16.16 19.45
C THR A 163 17.67 -15.93 18.11
N PHE A 164 16.92 -15.89 17.00
CA PHE A 164 17.46 -15.63 15.67
C PHE A 164 18.16 -14.27 15.54
N LEU A 165 17.58 -13.20 16.11
CA LEU A 165 18.18 -11.86 16.07
C LEU A 165 19.47 -11.79 16.89
N ASN A 166 19.49 -12.42 18.06
CA ASN A 166 20.65 -12.44 18.96
C ASN A 166 21.77 -13.37 18.46
N ASP A 167 21.44 -14.42 17.70
CA ASP A 167 22.41 -15.35 17.13
C ASP A 167 23.30 -14.71 16.04
N GLU A 168 22.81 -13.66 15.35
CA GLU A 168 23.64 -12.88 14.42
C GLU A 168 24.69 -12.02 15.14
N GLU A 169 24.36 -11.52 16.33
CA GLU A 169 25.24 -10.65 17.13
C GLU A 169 26.36 -11.44 17.83
N ASN A 170 26.16 -12.75 18.04
CA ASN A 170 27.06 -13.62 18.81
C ASN A 170 27.88 -14.61 17.96
N ARG A 171 28.04 -14.37 16.65
CA ARG A 171 29.04 -15.11 15.85
C ARG A 171 30.44 -14.63 16.23
N GLU A 172 31.04 -15.29 17.21
CA GLU A 172 32.47 -15.20 17.47
C GLU A 172 33.27 -15.35 16.17
N GLU A 173 34.14 -14.37 15.91
CA GLU A 173 35.04 -14.38 14.76
C GLU A 173 35.92 -15.63 14.79
N VAL A 174 35.68 -16.59 13.88
CA VAL A 174 36.65 -17.64 13.62
C VAL A 174 37.91 -16.99 13.01
N PRO A 175 39.11 -17.21 13.58
CA PRO A 175 40.31 -16.52 13.14
C PRO A 175 40.77 -17.10 11.81
N VAL A 176 40.48 -16.41 10.71
CA VAL A 176 41.09 -16.66 9.40
C VAL A 176 42.05 -15.51 9.10
N VAL A 177 43.33 -15.88 9.14
CA VAL A 177 44.50 -15.08 8.78
C VAL A 177 44.28 -14.32 7.47
N GLY A 178 44.52 -13.01 7.51
CA GLY A 178 44.66 -12.14 6.34
C GLY A 178 43.76 -10.92 6.40
N LYS A 179 44.31 -9.77 6.80
CA LYS A 179 43.61 -8.47 6.79
C LYS A 179 43.06 -8.18 5.38
N MET A 180 41.74 -8.22 5.25
CA MET A 180 41.01 -7.60 4.15
C MET A 180 39.75 -6.95 4.72
N ASP A 181 39.63 -5.64 4.48
CA ASP A 181 38.60 -4.78 5.05
C ASP A 181 37.17 -5.26 4.71
N ALA A 182 36.25 -5.06 5.65
CA ALA A 182 34.85 -5.49 5.59
C ALA A 182 34.10 -5.05 4.30
N ARG A 183 34.58 -4.00 3.64
CA ARG A 183 34.08 -3.52 2.33
C ARG A 183 34.27 -4.54 1.20
N ALA A 184 35.27 -5.44 1.29
CA ALA A 184 35.54 -6.48 0.30
C ALA A 184 34.64 -7.72 0.45
N LYS A 185 34.11 -7.99 1.65
CA LYS A 185 33.17 -9.10 1.90
C LYS A 185 31.79 -8.83 1.30
N ALA A 186 31.29 -7.59 1.38
CA ALA A 186 30.03 -7.21 0.74
C ALA A 186 30.11 -7.26 -0.81
N LEU A 187 31.27 -6.94 -1.38
CA LEU A 187 31.52 -6.99 -2.82
C LEU A 187 31.69 -8.42 -3.38
N THR A 188 32.04 -9.40 -2.54
CA THR A 188 32.20 -10.80 -2.97
C THR A 188 30.88 -11.59 -2.92
N VAL A 189 30.02 -11.32 -1.94
CA VAL A 189 28.65 -11.88 -1.86
C VAL A 189 27.74 -11.35 -2.98
N SER A 190 27.94 -10.09 -3.39
CA SER A 190 27.26 -9.52 -4.56
C SER A 190 27.84 -10.04 -5.88
N ARG A 191 29.15 -10.34 -5.98
CA ARG A 191 29.74 -10.96 -7.18
C ARG A 191 29.30 -12.42 -7.40
N THR A 192 29.16 -13.22 -6.36
CA THR A 192 28.67 -14.62 -6.50
C THR A 192 27.19 -14.68 -6.86
N SER A 193 26.39 -13.73 -6.38
CA SER A 193 24.97 -13.59 -6.75
C SER A 193 24.79 -13.13 -8.22
N ILE A 194 25.69 -12.27 -8.72
CA ILE A 194 25.70 -11.85 -10.13
C ILE A 194 26.17 -12.97 -11.06
N GLN A 195 27.16 -13.80 -10.65
CA GLN A 195 27.57 -14.97 -11.44
C GLN A 195 26.49 -16.07 -11.51
N PHE A 196 25.72 -16.29 -10.44
CA PHE A 196 24.59 -17.24 -10.47
C PHE A 196 23.43 -16.76 -11.36
N SER A 197 23.23 -15.43 -11.50
CA SER A 197 22.23 -14.85 -12.41
C SER A 197 22.70 -14.89 -13.87
N GLN A 198 23.99 -14.65 -14.15
CA GLN A 198 24.53 -14.77 -15.52
C GLN A 198 24.61 -16.22 -16.03
N MET A 199 24.79 -17.22 -15.14
CA MET A 199 24.74 -18.63 -15.55
C MET A 199 23.32 -19.10 -15.91
N LYS A 200 22.27 -18.53 -15.28
CA LYS A 200 20.87 -18.89 -15.60
C LYS A 200 20.39 -18.28 -16.92
N HIS A 201 20.88 -17.10 -17.31
CA HIS A 201 20.55 -16.50 -18.60
C HIS A 201 21.27 -17.17 -19.79
N SER A 202 22.44 -17.78 -19.59
CA SER A 202 23.15 -18.52 -20.66
C SER A 202 22.52 -19.89 -20.97
N VAL A 203 21.97 -20.58 -19.96
CA VAL A 203 21.33 -21.91 -20.16
C VAL A 203 19.90 -21.78 -20.73
N LEU A 204 19.20 -20.67 -20.47
CA LEU A 204 17.87 -20.41 -21.05
C LEU A 204 17.91 -19.92 -22.50
N PHE A 205 19.03 -19.32 -22.97
CA PHE A 205 19.15 -18.85 -24.35
C PHE A 205 19.52 -19.94 -25.36
N CYS A 206 20.04 -21.09 -24.92
CA CYS A 206 20.38 -22.22 -25.80
C CYS A 206 19.21 -23.20 -26.09
N ASN A 207 18.06 -23.05 -25.42
CA ASN A 207 16.91 -23.96 -25.61
C ASN A 207 15.72 -23.37 -26.39
N LEU A 208 15.85 -22.16 -26.94
CA LEU A 208 14.82 -21.57 -27.83
C LEU A 208 15.20 -21.55 -29.32
N PHE A 209 16.35 -22.12 -29.70
CA PHE A 209 16.76 -22.32 -31.10
C PHE A 209 17.24 -23.76 -31.32
N ARG A 210 16.38 -24.75 -31.04
CA ARG A 210 16.57 -26.10 -31.57
C ARG A 210 15.21 -26.80 -31.76
N LYS A 211 14.82 -26.85 -33.04
CA LYS A 211 13.61 -27.42 -33.65
C LYS A 211 12.41 -26.49 -33.73
#